data_AF-U6MKL3-F1
#
_entry.id   AF-U6MKL3-F1
#
_cell.length_a   1.000
_cell.length_b   1.000
_cell.length_c   1.000
_cell.angle_alpha   90.00
_cell.angle_beta   90.00
_cell.angle_gamma   90.00
#
_symmetry.space_group_name_H-M   'P 1'
#
loop_
_entity.id
_entity.type
_entity.pdbx_description
1 polymer ?
#
loop_
_entity_poly.entity_id
_entity_poly.type
_entity_poly.pdbx_seq_one_letter_code
_entity_poly.pdbx_strand_id
1 'polypeptide(L)'
;MTHAGLLAWYAGLLASAAAPHFSLAVSLRSGTAASHQNSLRTNLFAFSQDSPTAPAADEKTGDCLAIINKLRSENLKNLLGTLTEANDGEVTASLTTIDVTGADGLTAKKIASKLAGENVETCDLGENANAKTYPGLVIPFAPSTQVDCNALIQATYTAGLDHLKQSNFDPSTGTYDATKAPFDKVDASNVAFLLSAKSTKVSCAATNNCSAGHNVLFCYFIEPLQTGEKPFTTELYNALWGLETGSASISVPSVATVLLVLALIIRT
;
A
#
# COMPACT_ATOMS: atom_id res chain seq x y z
N MET A 1 40.97 -43.06 -28.97
CA MET A 1 40.53 -42.39 -30.21
C MET A 1 39.59 -41.26 -29.79
N THR A 2 40.08 -40.10 -29.34
CA THR A 2 40.41 -38.89 -30.13
C THR A 2 39.30 -38.45 -31.08
N HIS A 3 38.62 -37.34 -30.75
CA HIS A 3 38.88 -36.07 -31.44
C HIS A 3 38.31 -34.86 -30.68
N ALA A 4 39.22 -33.94 -30.35
CA ALA A 4 38.95 -32.54 -30.07
C ALA A 4 38.74 -31.79 -31.41
N GLY A 5 38.00 -30.68 -31.36
CA GLY A 5 37.84 -29.73 -32.46
C GLY A 5 37.61 -28.30 -31.95
N LEU A 6 38.70 -27.55 -31.85
CA LEU A 6 38.81 -26.10 -31.61
C LEU A 6 38.71 -25.32 -32.94
N LEU A 7 38.62 -23.98 -32.82
CA LEU A 7 38.87 -22.90 -33.82
C LEU A 7 37.58 -22.27 -34.42
N ALA A 8 37.46 -20.95 -34.64
CA ALA A 8 38.29 -19.78 -34.35
C ALA A 8 37.46 -18.50 -34.62
N TRP A 9 37.93 -17.39 -34.04
CA TRP A 9 37.88 -15.98 -34.48
C TRP A 9 36.92 -15.53 -35.60
N TYR A 10 36.30 -14.35 -35.42
CA TYR A 10 36.64 -13.17 -36.22
C TYR A 10 36.34 -11.87 -35.46
N ALA A 11 37.37 -11.02 -35.39
CA ALA A 11 37.29 -9.60 -35.08
C ALA A 11 36.77 -8.84 -36.32
N GLY A 12 35.98 -7.79 -36.11
CA GLY A 12 35.56 -6.85 -37.14
C GLY A 12 35.43 -5.45 -36.54
N LEU A 13 36.32 -4.56 -36.97
CA LEU A 13 36.48 -3.18 -36.53
C LEU A 13 36.25 -2.26 -37.74
N LEU A 14 35.66 -1.08 -37.47
CA LEU A 14 35.79 0.23 -38.15
C LEU A 14 34.69 0.75 -39.11
N ALA A 15 34.29 1.99 -38.76
CA ALA A 15 34.13 3.23 -39.56
C ALA A 15 32.72 3.83 -39.45
N SER A 16 32.49 4.93 -38.72
CA SER A 16 32.87 6.35 -38.93
C SER A 16 31.87 7.17 -39.76
N ALA A 17 31.24 8.17 -39.11
CA ALA A 17 30.76 9.45 -39.67
C ALA A 17 30.63 10.43 -38.48
N ALA A 18 31.53 11.41 -38.29
CA ALA A 18 31.46 12.81 -38.75
C ALA A 18 30.16 13.52 -38.31
N ALA A 19 30.08 14.69 -37.66
CA ALA A 19 30.95 15.78 -37.15
C ALA A 19 30.01 16.68 -36.26
N PRO A 20 30.28 17.94 -35.87
CA PRO A 20 31.53 18.71 -35.80
C PRO A 20 31.81 19.33 -34.41
N HIS A 21 33.01 19.89 -34.32
CA HIS A 21 33.55 20.66 -33.22
C HIS A 21 32.88 22.03 -33.03
N PHE A 22 32.65 22.43 -31.78
CA PHE A 22 32.67 23.83 -31.38
C PHE A 22 33.57 24.00 -30.15
N SER A 23 34.73 24.60 -30.41
CA SER A 23 35.56 25.22 -29.39
C SER A 23 35.04 26.63 -29.13
N LEU A 24 34.71 26.95 -27.88
CA LEU A 24 34.67 28.32 -27.39
C LEU A 24 35.46 28.36 -26.08
N ALA A 25 36.78 28.55 -26.22
CA ALA A 25 37.60 29.06 -25.14
C ALA A 25 37.35 30.57 -25.04
N VAL A 26 36.64 31.00 -24.01
CA VAL A 26 36.51 32.42 -23.68
C VAL A 26 37.68 32.79 -22.77
N SER A 27 38.60 33.61 -23.29
CA SER A 27 39.64 34.28 -22.52
C SER A 27 39.02 35.20 -21.47
N LEU A 28 39.22 34.88 -20.19
CA LEU A 28 39.07 35.84 -19.10
C LEU A 28 40.25 36.83 -19.15
N ARG A 29 40.00 38.03 -19.68
CA ARG A 29 40.89 39.17 -19.52
C ARG A 29 40.34 40.04 -18.39
N SER A 30 41.05 40.03 -17.26
CA SER A 30 40.80 40.93 -16.13
C SER A 30 40.99 42.39 -16.57
N GLY A 31 39.98 43.22 -16.33
CA GLY A 31 40.05 44.66 -16.47
C GLY A 31 39.36 45.32 -15.27
N THR A 32 40.16 45.96 -14.41
CA THR A 32 39.69 46.84 -13.35
C THR A 32 39.20 48.15 -13.95
N ALA A 33 37.93 48.52 -13.75
CA ALA A 33 37.47 49.90 -13.90
C ALA A 33 36.23 50.19 -13.04
N ALA A 34 36.46 51.11 -12.09
CA ALA A 34 35.59 51.99 -11.33
C ALA A 34 34.04 51.85 -11.37
N SER A 35 33.51 51.86 -10.14
CA SER A 35 32.18 52.28 -9.71
C SER A 35 31.60 53.46 -10.48
N HIS A 36 30.40 53.27 -11.04
CA HIS A 36 29.41 54.34 -11.19
C HIS A 36 28.02 53.78 -10.86
N GLN A 37 27.42 54.30 -9.79
CA GLN A 37 26.01 54.16 -9.48
C GLN A 37 25.19 54.62 -10.68
N ASN A 38 24.31 53.75 -11.19
CA ASN A 38 23.14 54.19 -11.93
C ASN A 38 21.97 53.27 -11.59
N SER A 39 20.96 53.87 -10.98
CA SER A 39 19.71 53.24 -10.61
C SER A 39 18.97 52.78 -11.86
N LEU A 40 19.06 51.50 -12.17
CA LEU A 40 18.05 50.84 -12.99
C LEU A 40 17.16 50.09 -12.02
N ARG A 41 15.92 50.58 -11.87
CA ARG A 41 14.82 49.85 -11.26
C ARG A 41 14.66 48.53 -12.03
N THR A 42 15.31 47.50 -11.54
CA THR A 42 14.92 46.13 -11.83
C THR A 42 13.52 46.01 -11.23
N ASN A 43 12.50 45.91 -12.07
CA ASN A 43 11.24 45.31 -11.66
C ASN A 43 11.59 43.87 -11.26
N LEU A 44 11.96 43.69 -9.98
CA LEU A 44 11.91 42.41 -9.33
C LEU A 44 10.47 41.94 -9.58
N PHE A 45 10.31 40.92 -10.41
CA PHE A 45 9.12 40.09 -10.34
C PHE A 45 9.10 39.59 -8.91
N ALA A 46 8.29 40.25 -8.08
CA ALA A 46 7.82 39.68 -6.85
C ALA A 46 7.07 38.42 -7.28
N PHE A 47 7.77 37.28 -7.26
CA PHE A 47 7.09 36.02 -7.04
C PHE A 47 6.39 36.24 -5.70
N SER A 48 5.10 36.57 -5.75
CA SER A 48 4.22 36.39 -4.61
C SER A 48 4.51 34.97 -4.15
N GLN A 49 5.12 34.85 -2.98
CA GLN A 49 5.39 33.60 -2.33
C GLN A 49 4.03 33.15 -1.79
N ASP A 50 3.11 32.81 -2.69
CA ASP A 50 1.84 32.22 -2.35
C ASP A 50 2.21 30.93 -1.60
N SER A 51 1.77 30.85 -0.36
CA SER A 51 1.97 29.64 0.42
C SER A 51 1.41 28.47 -0.37
N PRO A 52 2.15 27.35 -0.47
CA PRO A 52 1.69 26.20 -1.23
C PRO A 52 0.28 25.81 -0.76
N THR A 53 -0.61 25.61 -1.73
CA THR A 53 -1.99 25.20 -1.47
C THR A 53 -2.01 23.70 -1.29
N ALA A 54 -2.55 23.22 -0.16
CA ALA A 54 -2.64 21.78 0.12
C ALA A 54 -3.60 21.07 -0.85
N PRO A 55 -3.35 19.78 -1.18
CA PRO A 55 -4.28 18.99 -1.97
C PRO A 55 -5.62 18.83 -1.25
N ALA A 56 -6.71 18.86 -2.02
CA ALA A 56 -8.07 18.70 -1.51
C ALA A 56 -8.46 17.23 -1.58
N ALA A 57 -9.26 16.77 -0.62
CA ALA A 57 -9.78 15.40 -0.59
C ALA A 57 -11.31 15.38 -0.63
N ASP A 58 -11.84 14.54 -1.51
CA ASP A 58 -13.26 14.28 -1.66
C ASP A 58 -13.71 13.08 -0.83
N GLU A 59 -14.97 13.10 -0.42
CA GLU A 59 -15.62 11.97 0.23
C GLU A 59 -15.70 10.80 -0.76
N LYS A 60 -15.34 9.59 -0.31
CA LYS A 60 -15.37 8.38 -1.13
C LYS A 60 -15.94 7.15 -0.45
N THR A 61 -16.54 7.27 0.72
CA THR A 61 -17.06 6.13 1.50
C THR A 61 -18.13 5.40 0.72
N GLY A 62 -19.11 6.09 0.13
CA GLY A 62 -20.16 5.43 -0.67
C GLY A 62 -19.60 4.57 -1.81
N ASP A 63 -18.69 5.14 -2.59
CA ASP A 63 -18.04 4.47 -3.74
C ASP A 63 -17.18 3.28 -3.30
N CYS A 64 -16.37 3.45 -2.24
CA CYS A 64 -15.42 2.45 -1.78
C CYS A 64 -16.07 1.35 -0.92
N LEU A 65 -17.08 1.67 -0.11
CA LEU A 65 -17.73 0.75 0.83
C LEU A 65 -18.32 -0.48 0.13
N ALA A 66 -18.97 -0.28 -1.02
CA ALA A 66 -19.55 -1.37 -1.79
C ALA A 66 -18.47 -2.38 -2.24
N ILE A 67 -17.31 -1.89 -2.67
CA ILE A 67 -16.18 -2.72 -3.10
C ILE A 67 -15.55 -3.43 -1.91
N ILE A 68 -15.33 -2.73 -0.80
CA ILE A 68 -14.78 -3.32 0.42
C ILE A 68 -15.68 -4.45 0.93
N ASN A 69 -16.99 -4.23 1.01
CA ASN A 69 -17.94 -5.25 1.45
C ASN A 69 -18.04 -6.43 0.47
N LYS A 70 -17.92 -6.17 -0.84
CA LYS A 70 -17.81 -7.23 -1.84
C LYS A 70 -16.59 -8.11 -1.57
N LEU A 71 -15.39 -7.54 -1.37
CA LEU A 71 -14.18 -8.30 -1.05
C LEU A 71 -14.26 -9.04 0.30
N ARG A 72 -14.90 -8.44 1.31
CA ARG A 72 -15.08 -9.08 2.62
C ARG A 72 -16.06 -10.25 2.62
N SER A 73 -16.97 -10.29 1.66
CA SER A 73 -17.97 -11.35 1.53
C SER A 73 -17.55 -12.43 0.53
N GLU A 74 -17.02 -12.04 -0.62
CA GLU A 74 -16.55 -12.94 -1.65
C GLU A 74 -15.35 -13.76 -1.13
N ASN A 75 -15.46 -15.09 -1.21
CA ASN A 75 -14.44 -16.08 -0.82
C ASN A 75 -14.23 -16.32 0.68
N LEU A 76 -14.89 -15.56 1.56
CA LEU A 76 -14.63 -15.62 3.01
C LEU A 76 -15.75 -16.27 3.84
N LYS A 77 -16.69 -16.98 3.21
CA LYS A 77 -17.76 -17.75 3.89
C LYS A 77 -18.52 -16.96 4.97
N ASN A 78 -18.67 -15.64 4.81
CA ASN A 78 -19.27 -14.74 5.80
C ASN A 78 -18.53 -14.70 7.16
N LEU A 79 -17.24 -15.00 7.19
CA LEU A 79 -16.38 -14.87 8.39
C LEU A 79 -16.19 -13.42 8.82
N LEU A 80 -16.44 -12.46 7.92
CA LEU A 80 -16.40 -11.03 8.20
C LEU A 80 -17.79 -10.42 8.14
N GLY A 81 -18.08 -9.56 9.11
CA GLY A 81 -19.27 -8.72 9.10
C GLY A 81 -19.22 -7.66 8.00
N THR A 82 -20.40 -7.26 7.54
CA THR A 82 -20.60 -6.13 6.63
C THR A 82 -20.28 -4.82 7.35
N LEU A 83 -19.48 -3.97 6.71
CA LEU A 83 -19.18 -2.64 7.18
C LEU A 83 -20.32 -1.68 6.83
N THR A 84 -20.56 -0.70 7.69
CA THR A 84 -21.40 0.47 7.38
C THR A 84 -20.56 1.74 7.28
N GLU A 85 -21.18 2.83 6.83
CA GLU A 85 -20.55 4.14 6.81
C GLU A 85 -20.32 4.67 8.24
N ALA A 86 -19.15 5.26 8.47
CA ALA A 86 -18.84 6.05 9.64
C ALA A 86 -18.88 7.54 9.30
N ASN A 87 -19.39 8.37 10.21
CA ASN A 87 -19.33 9.81 10.04
C ASN A 87 -18.02 10.41 10.58
N ASP A 88 -17.72 11.65 10.19
CA ASP A 88 -16.51 12.37 10.60
C ASP A 88 -16.32 12.46 12.13
N GLY A 89 -17.41 12.61 12.89
CA GLY A 89 -17.35 12.67 14.35
C GLY A 89 -16.91 11.34 14.97
N GLU A 90 -17.34 10.21 14.40
CA GLU A 90 -16.90 8.87 14.80
C GLU A 90 -15.42 8.66 14.47
N VAL A 91 -14.95 9.14 13.31
CA VAL A 91 -13.53 9.08 12.93
C VAL A 91 -12.69 9.86 13.92
N THR A 92 -13.03 11.12 14.21
CA THR A 92 -12.31 11.95 15.18
C THR A 92 -12.30 11.29 16.56
N ALA A 93 -13.45 10.86 17.07
CA ALA A 93 -13.54 10.23 18.39
C ALA A 93 -12.70 8.94 18.49
N SER A 94 -12.72 8.12 17.44
CA SER A 94 -11.93 6.88 17.38
C SER A 94 -10.43 7.18 17.33
N LEU A 95 -9.99 8.19 16.57
CA LEU A 95 -8.58 8.63 16.53
C LEU A 95 -8.10 9.19 17.87
N THR A 96 -8.93 9.96 18.57
CA THR A 96 -8.64 10.45 19.92
C THR A 96 -8.54 9.29 20.91
N THR A 97 -9.40 8.28 20.80
CA THR A 97 -9.39 7.10 21.70
C THR A 97 -8.10 6.30 21.61
N ILE A 98 -7.44 6.31 20.45
CA ILE A 98 -6.18 5.59 20.21
C ILE A 98 -4.95 6.51 20.30
N ASP A 99 -5.10 7.69 20.90
CA ASP A 99 -4.03 8.66 21.16
C ASP A 99 -3.23 9.08 19.91
N VAL A 100 -3.89 9.21 18.76
CA VAL A 100 -3.25 9.80 17.57
C VAL A 100 -2.96 11.28 17.84
N THR A 101 -1.70 11.68 17.75
CA THR A 101 -1.27 13.06 17.97
C THR A 101 -2.01 14.03 17.05
N GLY A 102 -2.65 15.05 17.64
CA GLY A 102 -3.41 16.04 16.88
C GLY A 102 -4.67 15.47 16.23
N ALA A 103 -5.29 14.45 16.85
CA ALA A 103 -6.56 13.85 16.40
C ALA A 103 -7.72 14.85 16.34
N ASP A 104 -7.66 15.94 17.10
CA ASP A 104 -8.74 16.94 17.18
C ASP A 104 -9.12 17.46 15.78
N GLY A 105 -10.34 17.11 15.38
CA GLY A 105 -10.90 17.47 14.10
C GLY A 105 -10.26 16.78 12.89
N LEU A 106 -9.46 15.72 13.07
CA LEU A 106 -9.05 14.85 11.96
C LEU A 106 -10.23 14.03 11.46
N THR A 107 -10.37 14.01 10.15
CA THR A 107 -11.35 13.23 9.40
C THR A 107 -10.62 12.47 8.30
N ALA A 108 -11.30 11.51 7.65
CA ALA A 108 -10.70 10.78 6.53
C ALA A 108 -10.19 11.74 5.43
N LYS A 109 -10.94 12.80 5.12
CA LYS A 109 -10.55 13.85 4.17
C LYS A 109 -9.24 14.54 4.56
N LYS A 110 -9.17 15.05 5.79
CA LYS A 110 -7.98 15.75 6.26
C LYS A 110 -6.76 14.84 6.30
N ILE A 111 -6.95 13.57 6.65
CA ILE A 111 -5.87 12.58 6.64
C ILE A 111 -5.39 12.31 5.21
N ALA A 112 -6.29 12.08 4.25
CA ALA A 112 -5.93 11.89 2.84
C ALA A 112 -5.11 13.08 2.30
N SER A 113 -5.58 14.32 2.54
CA SER A 113 -4.84 15.54 2.19
C SER A 113 -3.45 15.58 2.83
N LYS A 114 -3.35 15.34 4.13
CA LYS A 114 -2.06 15.33 4.86
C LYS A 114 -1.10 14.27 4.34
N LEU A 115 -1.60 13.10 3.97
CA LEU A 115 -0.81 12.01 3.42
C LEU A 115 -0.30 12.32 2.01
N ALA A 116 -1.05 13.09 1.22
CA ALA A 116 -0.63 13.52 -0.10
C ALA A 116 0.45 14.62 -0.04
N GLY A 117 0.39 15.53 0.94
CA GLY A 117 1.41 16.56 1.18
C GLY A 117 0.81 17.94 1.43
N GLU A 118 1.64 18.98 1.35
CA GLU A 118 1.23 20.38 1.59
C GLU A 118 1.07 21.19 0.30
N ASN A 119 1.48 20.64 -0.84
CA ASN A 119 1.45 21.32 -2.13
C ASN A 119 0.74 20.47 -3.19
N VAL A 120 -0.39 20.98 -3.67
CA VAL A 120 -1.23 20.37 -4.72
C VAL A 120 -0.47 20.18 -6.04
N GLU A 121 0.54 21.01 -6.33
CA GLU A 121 1.30 20.86 -7.57
C GLU A 121 2.24 19.65 -7.53
N THR A 122 2.67 19.21 -6.35
CA THR A 122 3.69 18.17 -6.21
C THR A 122 3.24 16.92 -5.50
N CYS A 123 2.30 17.02 -4.55
CA CYS A 123 1.85 15.93 -3.67
C CYS A 123 3.00 15.00 -3.26
N ASP A 124 4.03 15.63 -2.71
CA ASP A 124 5.38 15.11 -2.52
C ASP A 124 5.46 13.98 -1.49
N LEU A 125 4.46 13.89 -0.59
CA LEU A 125 4.37 12.80 0.38
C LEU A 125 3.56 11.61 -0.15
N GLY A 126 2.69 11.83 -1.15
CA GLY A 126 1.71 10.86 -1.60
C GLY A 126 2.31 9.52 -2.01
N GLU A 127 3.45 9.52 -2.71
CA GLU A 127 4.10 8.28 -3.20
C GLU A 127 4.48 7.34 -2.06
N ASN A 128 4.88 7.92 -0.92
CA ASN A 128 5.34 7.18 0.25
C ASN A 128 4.28 7.07 1.33
N ALA A 129 3.04 7.49 1.06
CA ALA A 129 1.95 7.46 2.01
C ALA A 129 1.69 6.02 2.49
N ASN A 130 1.53 5.86 3.80
CA ASN A 130 1.38 4.56 4.46
C ASN A 130 0.66 4.72 5.80
N ALA A 131 0.38 3.59 6.46
CA ALA A 131 -0.40 3.53 7.70
C ALA A 131 0.42 3.75 9.00
N LYS A 132 1.68 4.22 8.93
CA LYS A 132 2.54 4.37 10.13
C LYS A 132 2.07 5.49 11.05
N THR A 133 1.57 6.57 10.49
CA THR A 133 1.11 7.74 11.25
C THR A 133 -0.39 7.69 11.51
N TYR A 134 -1.18 7.30 10.51
CA TYR A 134 -2.63 7.18 10.60
C TYR A 134 -3.02 5.75 10.26
N PRO A 135 -3.58 4.98 11.21
CA PRO A 135 -3.98 3.61 10.94
C PRO A 135 -5.19 3.61 10.00
N GLY A 136 -5.13 2.78 8.98
CA GLY A 136 -6.18 2.63 7.97
C GLY A 136 -5.62 2.07 6.68
N LEU A 137 -6.49 1.86 5.71
CA LEU A 137 -6.09 1.57 4.34
C LEU A 137 -5.56 2.85 3.70
N VAL A 138 -4.38 2.78 3.09
CA VAL A 138 -3.71 3.90 2.42
C VAL A 138 -3.25 3.42 1.05
N ILE A 139 -3.77 4.01 -0.03
CA ILE A 139 -3.39 3.67 -1.40
C ILE A 139 -2.88 4.92 -2.10
N PRO A 140 -1.54 5.07 -2.26
CA PRO A 140 -0.96 5.98 -3.23
C PRO A 140 -1.40 5.63 -4.65
N PHE A 141 -1.74 6.62 -5.47
CA PHE A 141 -2.03 6.40 -6.89
C PHE A 141 -1.62 7.60 -7.74
N ALA A 142 -1.37 7.35 -9.02
CA ALA A 142 -0.91 8.36 -9.95
C ALA A 142 -1.91 9.54 -10.05
N PRO A 143 -1.45 10.73 -10.51
CA PRO A 143 -2.30 11.89 -10.69
C PRO A 143 -3.52 11.55 -11.57
N SER A 144 -4.71 11.78 -11.02
CA SER A 144 -5.99 11.53 -11.69
C SER A 144 -7.07 12.37 -11.02
N THR A 145 -7.97 12.94 -11.82
CA THR A 145 -9.18 13.63 -11.35
C THR A 145 -10.31 12.66 -11.03
N GLN A 146 -10.21 11.41 -11.48
CA GLN A 146 -11.17 10.35 -11.23
C GLN A 146 -10.58 9.33 -10.27
N VAL A 147 -11.30 9.06 -9.17
CA VAL A 147 -10.92 8.08 -8.17
C VAL A 147 -11.75 6.81 -8.41
N ASP A 148 -11.11 5.77 -8.95
CA ASP A 148 -11.73 4.47 -9.14
C ASP A 148 -11.45 3.58 -7.92
N CYS A 149 -12.33 3.65 -6.91
CA CYS A 149 -12.25 2.80 -5.72
C CYS A 149 -12.14 1.31 -6.08
N ASN A 150 -12.82 0.86 -7.14
CA ASN A 150 -12.82 -0.54 -7.53
C ASN A 150 -11.45 -0.98 -8.02
N ALA A 151 -10.86 -0.25 -8.97
CA ALA A 151 -9.53 -0.56 -9.49
C ALA A 151 -8.46 -0.47 -8.39
N LEU A 152 -8.48 0.59 -7.58
CA LEU A 152 -7.49 0.82 -6.53
C LEU A 152 -7.54 -0.26 -5.44
N ILE A 153 -8.74 -0.54 -4.91
CA ILE A 153 -8.89 -1.50 -3.81
C ILE A 153 -8.63 -2.93 -4.28
N GLN A 154 -9.09 -3.32 -5.48
CA GLN A 154 -8.78 -4.66 -6.01
C GLN A 154 -7.28 -4.86 -6.27
N ALA A 155 -6.60 -3.84 -6.81
CA ALA A 155 -5.17 -3.90 -7.07
C ALA A 155 -4.37 -4.08 -5.77
N THR A 156 -4.61 -3.24 -4.75
CA THR A 156 -3.91 -3.35 -3.47
C THR A 156 -4.24 -4.66 -2.75
N TYR A 157 -5.50 -5.12 -2.83
CA TYR A 157 -5.92 -6.38 -2.22
C TYR A 157 -5.16 -7.56 -2.84
N THR A 158 -5.10 -7.62 -4.17
CA THR A 158 -4.40 -8.68 -4.90
C THR A 158 -2.90 -8.66 -4.59
N ALA A 159 -2.25 -7.50 -4.74
CA ALA A 159 -0.82 -7.34 -4.47
C ALA A 159 -0.47 -7.68 -3.01
N GLY A 160 -1.32 -7.28 -2.07
CA GLY A 160 -1.12 -7.53 -0.65
C GLY A 160 -1.24 -9.01 -0.29
N LEU A 161 -2.25 -9.71 -0.85
CA LEU A 161 -2.39 -11.15 -0.67
C LEU A 161 -1.18 -11.90 -1.25
N ASP A 162 -0.75 -11.54 -2.46
CA ASP A 162 0.43 -12.13 -3.08
C ASP A 162 1.68 -11.90 -2.22
N HIS A 163 1.84 -10.70 -1.64
CA HIS A 163 2.94 -10.41 -0.74
C HIS A 163 2.91 -11.26 0.54
N LEU A 164 1.75 -11.36 1.20
CA LEU A 164 1.57 -12.17 2.41
C LEU A 164 1.88 -13.66 2.17
N LYS A 165 1.51 -14.15 0.99
CA LYS A 165 1.83 -15.52 0.56
C LYS A 165 3.32 -15.71 0.35
N GLN A 166 3.98 -14.78 -0.36
CA GLN A 166 5.42 -14.83 -0.62
C GLN A 166 6.25 -14.69 0.67
N SER A 167 5.75 -13.92 1.65
CA SER A 167 6.41 -13.76 2.94
C SER A 167 6.22 -14.96 3.88
N ASN A 168 5.44 -15.97 3.49
CA ASN A 168 5.05 -17.10 4.33
C ASN A 168 4.48 -16.66 5.69
N PHE A 169 3.58 -15.66 5.67
CA PHE A 169 3.00 -15.13 6.90
C PHE A 169 2.21 -16.23 7.65
N ASP A 170 2.49 -16.37 8.95
CA ASP A 170 1.80 -17.29 9.85
C ASP A 170 0.74 -16.54 10.69
N PRO A 171 -0.57 -16.76 10.45
CA PRO A 171 -1.64 -16.08 11.19
C PRO A 171 -1.74 -16.49 12.67
N SER A 172 -1.12 -17.61 13.07
CA SER A 172 -1.20 -18.09 14.45
C SER A 172 -0.31 -17.29 15.40
N THR A 173 0.84 -16.83 14.92
CA THR A 173 1.86 -16.11 15.68
C THR A 173 2.07 -14.66 15.21
N GLY A 174 1.70 -14.35 13.97
CA GLY A 174 1.91 -13.03 13.36
C GLY A 174 1.05 -11.93 13.98
N THR A 175 1.63 -10.74 14.09
CA THR A 175 0.97 -9.52 14.55
C THR A 175 1.15 -8.41 13.53
N TYR A 176 0.22 -7.46 13.54
CA TYR A 176 0.26 -6.28 12.70
C TYR A 176 1.29 -5.27 13.23
N ASP A 177 2.11 -4.73 12.34
CA ASP A 177 3.03 -3.61 12.62
C ASP A 177 3.43 -2.97 11.28
N ALA A 178 2.94 -1.75 11.01
CA ALA A 178 3.22 -1.02 9.76
C ALA A 178 4.71 -0.67 9.56
N THR A 179 5.57 -0.95 10.54
CA THR A 179 7.01 -0.71 10.47
C THR A 179 7.83 -1.98 10.25
N LYS A 180 7.20 -3.16 10.25
CA LYS A 180 7.88 -4.46 10.11
C LYS A 180 7.24 -5.33 9.05
N ALA A 181 8.07 -6.16 8.41
CA ALA A 181 7.58 -7.17 7.48
C ALA A 181 6.55 -8.11 8.12
N PRO A 182 5.51 -8.51 7.38
CA PRO A 182 5.22 -8.15 5.98
C PRO A 182 4.46 -6.82 5.81
N PHE A 183 4.05 -6.18 6.91
CA PHE A 183 3.15 -5.02 6.88
C PHE A 183 3.85 -3.67 6.71
N ASP A 184 5.18 -3.64 6.60
CA ASP A 184 5.94 -2.48 6.10
C ASP A 184 5.70 -2.23 4.60
N LYS A 185 5.14 -3.22 3.89
CA LYS A 185 4.57 -3.06 2.55
C LYS A 185 3.12 -2.60 2.63
N VAL A 186 2.85 -1.48 1.94
CA VAL A 186 1.54 -0.80 1.94
C VAL A 186 0.41 -1.75 1.53
N ASP A 187 0.59 -2.55 0.47
CA ASP A 187 -0.47 -3.46 0.02
C ASP A 187 -0.80 -4.55 1.05
N ALA A 188 0.21 -5.11 1.71
CA ALA A 188 -0.01 -6.10 2.78
C ALA A 188 -0.67 -5.47 4.02
N SER A 189 -0.28 -4.24 4.38
CA SER A 189 -0.95 -3.46 5.42
C SER A 189 -2.41 -3.18 5.07
N ASN A 190 -2.70 -2.81 3.82
CA ASN A 190 -4.07 -2.57 3.34
C ASN A 190 -4.94 -3.82 3.43
N VAL A 191 -4.41 -5.00 3.09
CA VAL A 191 -5.12 -6.28 3.26
C VAL A 191 -5.47 -6.54 4.73
N ALA A 192 -4.56 -6.23 5.66
CA ALA A 192 -4.84 -6.37 7.10
C ALA A 192 -6.04 -5.52 7.55
N PHE A 193 -6.16 -4.27 7.06
CA PHE A 193 -7.34 -3.45 7.35
C PHE A 193 -8.61 -3.94 6.65
N LEU A 194 -8.53 -4.28 5.36
CA LEU A 194 -9.67 -4.77 4.58
C LEU A 194 -10.31 -6.01 5.21
N LEU A 195 -9.48 -6.89 5.79
CA LEU A 195 -9.90 -8.16 6.36
C LEU A 195 -9.98 -8.16 7.89
N SER A 196 -9.80 -7.01 8.54
CA SER A 196 -9.94 -6.92 10.00
C SER A 196 -11.38 -7.25 10.41
N ALA A 197 -11.52 -8.19 11.34
CA ALA A 197 -12.81 -8.54 11.94
C ALA A 197 -13.27 -7.55 13.02
N LYS A 198 -12.38 -6.66 13.50
CA LYS A 198 -12.69 -5.71 14.57
C LYS A 198 -13.66 -4.63 14.12
N SER A 199 -13.41 -4.08 12.94
CA SER A 199 -14.11 -2.89 12.49
C SER A 199 -15.48 -3.21 11.93
N THR A 200 -16.46 -2.39 12.30
CA THR A 200 -17.85 -2.48 11.82
C THR A 200 -18.25 -1.29 10.95
N LYS A 201 -17.44 -0.23 10.95
CA LYS A 201 -17.68 0.97 10.14
C LYS A 201 -16.41 1.46 9.48
N VAL A 202 -16.57 2.18 8.37
CA VAL A 202 -15.46 2.78 7.61
C VAL A 202 -15.85 4.15 7.08
N SER A 203 -14.88 5.05 6.98
CA SER A 203 -14.98 6.35 6.30
C SER A 203 -13.81 6.50 5.35
N CYS A 204 -14.06 6.85 4.10
CA CYS A 204 -13.05 6.97 3.06
C CYS A 204 -13.03 8.36 2.44
N ALA A 205 -11.84 8.80 2.05
CA ALA A 205 -11.65 10.00 1.25
C ALA A 205 -10.43 9.85 0.33
N ALA A 206 -10.41 10.60 -0.76
CA ALA A 206 -9.27 10.59 -1.67
C ALA A 206 -8.94 11.98 -2.19
N THR A 207 -7.66 12.28 -2.33
CA THR A 207 -7.23 13.44 -3.13
C THR A 207 -7.35 13.13 -4.61
N ASN A 208 -7.63 14.15 -5.42
CA ASN A 208 -7.79 13.99 -6.88
C ASN A 208 -7.28 15.20 -7.68
N ASN A 209 -6.64 16.16 -7.02
CA ASN A 209 -6.23 17.41 -7.64
C ASN A 209 -4.71 17.59 -7.69
N CYS A 210 -3.92 16.55 -7.39
CA CYS A 210 -2.47 16.59 -7.53
C CYS A 210 -2.06 16.76 -9.01
N SER A 211 -1.23 17.77 -9.31
CA SER A 211 -0.70 17.99 -10.68
C SER A 211 0.47 17.04 -11.01
N ALA A 212 1.26 16.70 -10.00
CA ALA A 212 2.35 15.73 -10.05
C ALA A 212 2.38 14.89 -8.75
N GLY A 213 3.34 13.99 -8.62
CA GLY A 213 3.46 13.09 -7.48
C GLY A 213 2.34 12.05 -7.46
N HIS A 214 1.74 11.82 -6.28
CA HIS A 214 0.66 10.85 -6.13
C HIS A 214 -0.50 11.43 -5.32
N ASN A 215 -1.71 11.12 -5.78
CA ASN A 215 -2.89 11.22 -4.94
C ASN A 215 -2.91 10.10 -3.90
N VAL A 216 -3.74 10.24 -2.87
CA VAL A 216 -3.91 9.23 -1.82
C VAL A 216 -5.39 8.94 -1.62
N LEU A 217 -5.77 7.66 -1.67
CA LEU A 217 -7.03 7.15 -1.15
C LEU A 217 -6.77 6.64 0.27
N PHE A 218 -7.51 7.18 1.24
CA PHE A 218 -7.44 6.77 2.63
C PHE A 218 -8.81 6.29 3.10
N CYS A 219 -8.84 5.14 3.78
CA CYS A 219 -10.03 4.66 4.48
C CYS A 219 -9.70 4.39 5.95
N TYR A 220 -10.41 5.08 6.84
CA TYR A 220 -10.35 4.84 8.27
C TYR A 220 -11.44 3.86 8.69
N PHE A 221 -11.04 2.81 9.39
CA PHE A 221 -11.95 1.82 9.95
C PHE A 221 -12.15 2.13 11.44
N ILE A 222 -13.40 2.23 11.90
CA ILE A 222 -13.69 2.46 13.32
C ILE A 222 -13.23 1.25 14.12
N GLU A 223 -12.56 1.50 15.25
CA GLU A 223 -11.74 0.49 15.95
C GLU A 223 -10.65 -0.08 15.02
N PRO A 224 -9.72 0.76 14.55
CA PRO A 224 -8.73 0.31 13.58
C PRO A 224 -7.80 -0.74 14.19
N LEU A 225 -7.21 -1.55 13.31
CA LEU A 225 -6.15 -2.48 13.68
C LEU A 225 -4.93 -1.70 14.19
N GLN A 226 -4.45 -2.06 15.39
CA GLN A 226 -3.29 -1.43 16.04
C GLN A 226 -2.06 -2.34 16.02
N THR A 227 -0.89 -1.75 16.24
CA THR A 227 0.37 -2.49 16.34
C THR A 227 0.30 -3.54 17.45
N GLY A 228 0.75 -4.76 17.14
CA GLY A 228 0.73 -5.91 18.05
C GLY A 228 -0.57 -6.72 18.01
N GLU A 229 -1.62 -6.22 17.34
CA GLU A 229 -2.87 -6.96 17.20
C GLU A 229 -2.80 -8.03 16.11
N LYS A 230 -3.67 -9.05 16.20
CA LYS A 230 -3.77 -10.07 15.15
C LYS A 230 -4.54 -9.51 13.94
N PRO A 231 -3.93 -9.47 12.74
CA PRO A 231 -4.59 -8.93 11.55
C PRO A 231 -5.70 -9.85 11.01
N PHE A 232 -5.56 -11.15 11.21
CA PHE A 232 -6.50 -12.16 10.72
C PHE A 232 -6.76 -13.21 11.80
N THR A 233 -7.94 -13.82 11.81
CA THR A 233 -8.10 -15.11 12.49
C THR A 233 -7.47 -16.21 11.64
N THR A 234 -7.09 -17.33 12.25
CA THR A 234 -6.57 -18.48 11.52
C THR A 234 -7.61 -19.01 10.52
N GLU A 235 -8.90 -19.05 10.89
CA GLU A 235 -9.95 -19.51 9.97
C GLU A 235 -10.07 -18.60 8.75
N LEU A 236 -10.03 -17.29 8.97
CA LEU A 236 -10.12 -16.29 7.91
C LEU A 236 -8.94 -16.41 6.94
N TYR A 237 -7.72 -16.49 7.47
CA TYR A 237 -6.52 -16.58 6.65
C TYR A 237 -6.48 -17.89 5.84
N ASN A 238 -6.91 -19.00 6.44
CA ASN A 238 -7.02 -20.28 5.75
C ASN A 238 -8.08 -20.25 4.64
N ALA A 239 -9.22 -19.58 4.87
CA ALA A 239 -10.27 -19.42 3.87
C ALA A 239 -9.79 -18.67 2.61
N LEU A 240 -8.94 -17.64 2.77
CA LEU A 240 -8.37 -16.88 1.63
C LEU A 240 -7.66 -17.77 0.61
N TRP A 241 -7.04 -18.84 1.07
CA TRP A 241 -6.21 -19.71 0.24
C TRP A 241 -6.89 -21.00 -0.19
N GLY A 242 -8.18 -21.17 0.14
CA GLY A 242 -8.86 -22.46 -0.01
C GLY A 242 -8.17 -23.57 0.78
N LEU A 243 -7.37 -23.20 1.78
CA LEU A 243 -6.75 -24.11 2.73
C LEU A 243 -7.82 -24.47 3.75
N GLU A 244 -8.88 -25.13 3.32
CA GLU A 244 -9.57 -25.99 4.26
C GLU A 244 -8.48 -26.93 4.80
N THR A 245 -8.15 -26.76 6.08
CA THR A 245 -7.63 -27.86 6.86
C THR A 245 -8.67 -28.94 6.67
N GLY A 246 -8.41 -29.86 5.75
CA GLY A 246 -9.14 -31.11 5.69
C GLY A 246 -9.19 -31.53 7.15
N SER A 247 -10.40 -31.59 7.70
CA SER A 247 -10.61 -32.41 8.87
C SER A 247 -10.11 -33.76 8.38
N ALA A 248 -8.84 -34.07 8.70
CA ALA A 248 -8.33 -35.41 8.62
C ALA A 248 -9.36 -36.12 9.45
N SER A 249 -10.28 -36.76 8.73
CA SER A 249 -11.36 -37.51 9.33
C SER A 249 -10.56 -38.46 10.17
N ILE A 250 -10.56 -38.22 11.48
CA ILE A 250 -10.13 -39.22 12.43
C ILE A 250 -11.19 -40.26 12.17
N SER A 251 -10.85 -41.16 11.25
CA SER A 251 -11.51 -42.43 11.11
C SER A 251 -11.28 -43.01 12.48
N VAL A 252 -12.26 -42.77 13.36
CA VAL A 252 -12.42 -43.52 14.57
C VAL A 252 -12.29 -44.95 14.06
N PRO A 253 -11.24 -45.70 14.45
CA PRO A 253 -11.11 -47.05 13.98
C PRO A 253 -12.41 -47.72 14.37
N SER A 254 -13.22 -48.06 13.37
CA SER A 254 -14.46 -48.76 13.58
C SER A 254 -14.10 -49.98 14.42
N VAL A 255 -14.78 -50.14 15.55
CA VAL A 255 -14.60 -51.19 16.55
C VAL A 255 -14.77 -52.61 15.94
N ALA A 256 -15.03 -52.72 14.64
CA ALA A 256 -15.18 -53.95 13.88
C ALA A 256 -13.86 -54.68 13.52
N THR A 257 -12.66 -54.10 13.67
CA THR A 257 -11.40 -54.79 13.30
C THR A 257 -10.66 -55.49 14.45
N VAL A 258 -11.19 -55.50 15.68
CA VAL A 258 -10.56 -56.22 16.81
C VAL A 258 -10.97 -57.70 16.90
N LEU A 259 -11.93 -58.18 16.11
CA LEU A 259 -12.46 -59.55 16.24
C LEU A 259 -11.94 -60.60 15.24
N LEU A 260 -10.94 -60.30 14.39
CA LEU A 260 -10.44 -61.28 13.40
C LEU A 260 -8.99 -61.77 13.60
N VAL A 261 -8.34 -61.44 14.70
CA VAL A 261 -6.96 -61.91 14.99
C VAL A 261 -6.91 -62.94 16.13
N LEU A 262 -8.01 -63.15 16.88
CA LEU A 262 -8.07 -64.15 17.96
C LEU A 262 -8.53 -65.55 17.52
N ALA A 263 -8.85 -65.76 16.25
CA ALA A 263 -9.27 -67.08 15.74
C ALA A 263 -8.13 -67.96 15.18
N LEU A 264 -6.88 -67.46 15.12
CA LEU A 264 -5.75 -68.19 14.52
C LEU A 264 -4.75 -68.79 15.52
N ILE A 265 -4.98 -68.66 16.83
CA ILE A 265 -4.07 -69.22 17.87
C ILE A 265 -4.59 -70.55 18.47
N ILE A 266 -5.78 -71.04 18.08
CA ILE A 266 -6.34 -72.32 18.59
C ILE A 266 -6.17 -73.48 17.59
N ARG A 267 -5.26 -73.38 16.61
CA ARG A 267 -4.93 -74.50 15.71
C ARG A 267 -3.44 -74.60 15.42
N THR A 268 -2.68 -74.94 16.45
CA THR A 268 -1.51 -75.83 16.39
C THR A 268 -1.26 -76.38 17.79
#